data_AF-A0A5E4QUP5-F1
#
_entry.id   AF-A0A5E4QUP5-F1
#
_cell.length_a   1.000
_cell.length_b   1.000
_cell.length_c   1.000
_cell.angle_alpha   90.00
_cell.angle_beta   90.00
_cell.angle_gamma   90.00
#
_symmetry.space_group_name_H-M   'P 1'
#
loop_
_entity.id
_entity.type
_entity.pdbx_description
1 polymer ?
#
loop_
_entity_poly.entity_id
_entity_poly.type
_entity_poly.pdbx_seq_one_letter_code
_entity_poly.pdbx_strand_id
1 'polypeptide(L)'
;MHKANKGLKTVEQVAKILSAAKHQRVSDHFTKQQRRNIEMWLKMTEELENIREEYNATFDEDEEKVDKPGKNMVPLEKYEELRMENENLTYELEGYKNEAHLAKSEAERKFEKFKAHFIAENALKNNNQTFPPLPPPPKVPDILQKPMPPPPTPDDNKVVTSGPAVPPSEAKLISILTAFLMVHPLGASLDYLVSYVRSMTPNVTHGTVLDILQKYSDVFLCQTRGVGATIEHRWTYVTFDIIKTEII
;
A
#
# COMPACT_ATOMS: atom_id res chain seq x y z
N MET A 1 -33.78 -7.47 13.83
CA MET A 1 -34.37 -6.11 14.02
C MET A 1 -35.34 -5.99 15.21
N HIS A 2 -36.26 -6.94 15.45
CA HIS A 2 -37.22 -6.85 16.55
C HIS A 2 -36.62 -6.79 17.98
N LYS A 3 -35.49 -7.46 18.25
CA LYS A 3 -34.80 -7.42 19.55
C LYS A 3 -34.12 -6.07 19.83
N ALA A 4 -33.51 -5.46 18.81
CA ALA A 4 -32.86 -4.15 18.94
C ALA A 4 -33.87 -3.03 19.25
N ASN A 5 -35.04 -3.06 18.58
CA ASN A 5 -36.10 -2.08 18.81
C ASN A 5 -36.76 -2.22 20.20
N LYS A 6 -36.78 -3.44 20.77
CA LYS A 6 -37.24 -3.68 22.15
C LYS A 6 -36.25 -3.14 23.18
N GLY A 7 -34.95 -3.28 22.91
CA GLY A 7 -33.87 -2.72 23.72
C GLY A 7 -33.89 -1.18 23.75
N LEU A 8 -34.11 -0.54 22.60
CA LEU A 8 -34.20 0.92 22.51
C LEU A 8 -35.36 1.48 23.34
N LYS A 9 -36.55 0.85 23.22
CA LYS A 9 -37.73 1.24 24.01
C LYS A 9 -37.52 1.08 25.51
N THR A 10 -36.81 0.03 25.96
CA THR A 10 -36.51 -0.14 27.38
C THR A 10 -35.54 0.92 27.89
N VAL A 11 -34.55 1.32 27.09
CA VAL A 11 -33.60 2.37 27.48
C VAL A 11 -34.28 3.74 27.56
N GLU A 12 -35.15 4.09 26.60
CA GLU A 12 -35.96 5.31 26.66
C GLU A 12 -36.87 5.37 27.89
N GLN A 13 -37.45 4.23 28.28
CA GLN A 13 -38.30 4.16 29.47
C GLN A 13 -37.48 4.34 30.76
N VAL A 14 -36.28 3.76 30.82
CA VAL A 14 -35.35 3.95 31.93
C VAL A 14 -34.92 5.43 32.04
N ALA A 15 -34.62 6.08 30.91
CA ALA A 15 -34.28 7.50 30.89
C ALA A 15 -35.42 8.40 31.41
N LYS A 16 -36.67 8.11 31.03
CA LYS A 16 -37.85 8.82 31.55
C LYS A 16 -38.03 8.63 33.05
N ILE A 17 -37.84 7.41 33.56
CA ILE A 17 -37.94 7.11 35.00
C ILE A 17 -36.83 7.82 35.78
N LEU A 18 -35.59 7.82 35.28
CA LEU A 18 -34.46 8.52 35.90
C LEU A 18 -34.66 10.04 35.92
N SER A 19 -35.16 10.61 34.82
CA SER A 19 -35.49 12.04 34.75
C SER A 19 -36.62 12.42 35.72
N ALA A 20 -37.66 11.57 35.83
CA ALA A 20 -38.73 11.75 36.82
C ALA A 20 -38.25 11.52 38.28
N ALA A 21 -37.24 10.68 38.51
CA ALA A 21 -36.66 10.44 39.83
C ALA A 21 -35.74 11.57 40.31
N LYS A 22 -35.40 12.53 39.45
CA LYS A 22 -34.57 13.71 39.79
C LYS A 22 -35.25 14.68 40.78
N HIS A 23 -36.55 14.51 41.05
CA HIS A 23 -37.24 15.32 42.06
C HIS A 23 -36.71 14.99 43.48
N GLN A 24 -36.42 16.05 44.25
CA GLN A 24 -35.65 16.07 45.52
C GLN A 24 -36.12 15.13 46.66
N ARG A 25 -37.13 14.28 46.46
CA ARG A 25 -37.66 13.35 47.48
C ARG A 25 -37.53 11.87 47.14
N VAL A 26 -37.20 11.51 45.90
CA VAL A 26 -37.07 10.09 45.49
C VAL A 26 -35.63 9.59 45.69
N SER A 27 -34.64 10.49 45.62
CA SER A 27 -33.22 10.19 45.82
C SER A 27 -32.90 9.58 47.19
N ASP A 28 -33.70 9.91 48.22
CA ASP A 28 -33.49 9.45 49.60
C ASP A 28 -33.83 7.98 49.81
N HIS A 29 -34.62 7.38 48.92
CA HIS A 29 -34.94 5.95 48.92
C HIS A 29 -33.81 5.06 48.37
N PHE A 30 -32.76 5.66 47.78
CA PHE A 30 -31.60 4.92 47.32
C PHE A 30 -30.52 4.83 48.39
N THR A 31 -29.68 3.81 48.32
CA THR A 31 -28.46 3.76 49.14
C THR A 31 -27.47 4.85 48.70
N LYS A 32 -26.55 5.23 49.59
CA LYS A 32 -25.50 6.22 49.28
C LYS A 32 -24.69 5.85 48.03
N GLN A 33 -24.40 4.56 47.84
CA GLN A 33 -23.68 4.06 46.66
C GLN A 33 -24.53 4.14 45.39
N GLN A 34 -25.83 3.83 45.47
CA GLN A 34 -26.75 3.95 44.34
C GLN A 34 -26.91 5.41 43.91
N ARG A 35 -27.04 6.35 44.84
CA ARG A 35 -27.06 7.80 44.53
C ARG A 35 -25.81 8.23 43.78
N ARG A 36 -24.62 7.88 44.28
CA ARG A 36 -23.34 8.19 43.62
C ARG A 36 -23.23 7.60 42.21
N ASN A 37 -23.70 6.36 42.02
CA ASN A 37 -23.72 5.75 40.71
C ASN A 37 -24.65 6.55 39.78
N ILE A 38 -25.90 6.84 40.19
CA ILE A 38 -26.87 7.60 39.41
C ILE A 38 -26.33 8.98 39.04
N GLU A 39 -25.71 9.71 39.97
CA GLU A 39 -25.06 11.00 39.71
C GLU A 39 -23.97 10.90 38.63
N MET A 40 -23.16 9.85 38.67
CA MET A 40 -22.14 9.59 37.66
C MET A 40 -22.73 9.31 36.27
N TRP A 41 -23.80 8.51 36.19
CA TRP A 41 -24.50 8.25 34.92
C TRP A 41 -25.17 9.51 34.36
N LEU A 42 -25.74 10.35 35.23
CA LEU A 42 -26.31 11.64 34.82
C LEU A 42 -25.22 12.55 34.25
N LYS A 43 -24.08 12.65 34.92
CA LYS A 43 -22.94 13.44 34.44
C LYS A 43 -22.40 12.95 33.09
N MET A 44 -22.25 11.63 32.92
CA MET A 44 -21.81 11.04 31.65
C MET A 44 -22.82 11.30 30.51
N THR A 45 -24.11 11.30 30.83
CA THR A 45 -25.17 11.60 29.86
C THR A 45 -25.17 13.08 29.47
N GLU A 46 -24.95 13.97 30.44
CA GLU A 46 -24.80 15.41 30.22
C GLU A 46 -23.55 15.71 29.38
N GLU A 47 -22.42 15.06 29.65
CA GLU A 47 -21.21 15.15 28.82
C GLU A 47 -21.46 14.68 27.38
N LEU A 48 -22.23 13.60 27.17
CA LEU A 48 -22.61 13.15 25.83
C LEU A 48 -23.54 14.11 25.09
N GLU A 49 -24.50 14.72 25.80
CA GLU A 49 -25.38 15.73 25.17
C GLU A 49 -24.59 17.00 24.85
N ASN A 50 -23.67 17.43 25.71
CA ASN A 50 -22.77 18.54 25.41
C ASN A 50 -21.88 18.24 24.20
N ILE A 51 -21.29 17.04 24.08
CA ILE A 51 -20.50 16.65 22.89
C ILE A 51 -21.38 16.66 21.64
N ARG A 52 -22.64 16.20 21.75
CA ARG A 52 -23.60 16.22 20.66
C ARG A 52 -24.01 17.65 20.28
N GLU A 53 -24.20 18.53 21.25
CA GLU A 53 -24.49 19.95 21.04
C GLU A 53 -23.28 20.68 20.45
N GLU A 54 -22.06 20.42 20.91
CA GLU A 54 -20.82 20.94 20.33
C GLU A 54 -20.61 20.44 18.90
N TYR A 55 -20.86 19.16 18.64
CA TYR A 55 -20.87 18.59 17.29
C TYR A 55 -21.88 19.33 16.43
N ASN A 56 -23.15 19.40 16.85
CA ASN A 56 -24.20 20.08 16.09
C ASN A 56 -23.88 21.56 15.87
N ALA A 57 -23.37 22.28 16.88
CA ALA A 57 -22.98 23.69 16.75
C ALA A 57 -21.83 23.88 15.76
N THR A 58 -20.87 22.95 15.71
CA THR A 58 -19.77 22.96 14.72
C THR A 58 -20.28 22.77 13.29
N PHE A 59 -21.41 22.08 13.11
CA PHE A 59 -22.04 21.89 11.80
C PHE A 59 -23.16 22.91 11.49
N ASP A 60 -23.76 23.53 12.50
CA ASP A 60 -24.80 24.56 12.38
C ASP A 60 -24.22 25.96 12.09
N GLU A 61 -22.99 26.28 12.54
CA GLU A 61 -22.33 27.56 12.19
C GLU A 61 -22.04 27.69 10.67
N ASP A 62 -21.93 26.57 9.95
CA ASP A 62 -21.85 26.55 8.48
C ASP A 62 -23.24 26.49 7.80
N GLU A 63 -24.33 26.38 8.57
CA GLU A 63 -25.70 26.09 8.10
C GLU A 63 -26.69 27.27 8.21
N GLU A 64 -26.25 28.53 8.34
CA GLU A 64 -27.16 29.69 8.18
C GLU A 64 -27.64 29.90 6.72
N LYS A 65 -27.26 28.99 5.81
CA LYS A 65 -27.91 28.81 4.51
C LYS A 65 -27.94 27.33 4.14
N VAL A 66 -29.00 26.61 4.51
CA VAL A 66 -29.85 25.80 3.59
C VAL A 66 -30.68 24.79 4.40
N ASP A 67 -31.99 24.95 4.28
CA ASP A 67 -33.06 24.18 4.93
C ASP A 67 -33.12 22.72 4.41
N LYS A 68 -32.65 21.76 5.22
CA LYS A 68 -33.04 20.32 5.28
C LYS A 68 -32.93 19.43 4.00
N PRO A 69 -33.17 18.10 4.10
CA PRO A 69 -32.18 17.13 4.48
C PRO A 69 -31.95 16.10 3.36
N GLY A 70 -30.71 15.63 3.22
CA GLY A 70 -30.40 14.45 2.42
C GLY A 70 -29.64 14.77 1.16
N LYS A 71 -28.34 14.96 1.31
CA LYS A 71 -27.26 14.52 0.42
C LYS A 71 -25.97 15.10 0.98
N ASN A 72 -25.06 14.23 1.41
CA ASN A 72 -23.64 14.57 1.52
C ASN A 72 -23.12 14.86 0.10
N MET A 73 -23.44 16.03 -0.44
CA MET A 73 -22.93 16.51 -1.72
C MET A 73 -22.11 17.74 -1.45
N VAL A 74 -20.84 17.67 -1.82
CA VAL A 74 -19.95 18.83 -1.88
C VAL A 74 -20.63 19.88 -2.76
N PRO A 75 -20.72 21.15 -2.32
CA PRO A 75 -21.25 22.23 -3.15
C PRO A 75 -20.61 22.20 -4.54
N LEU A 76 -21.42 22.34 -5.60
CA LEU A 76 -20.98 22.14 -6.99
C LEU A 76 -19.78 23.03 -7.35
N GLU A 77 -19.77 24.26 -6.83
CA GLU A 77 -18.69 25.22 -7.00
C GLU A 77 -17.36 24.72 -6.39
N LYS A 78 -17.39 24.21 -5.16
CA LYS A 78 -16.22 23.59 -4.51
C LYS A 78 -15.75 22.33 -5.24
N TYR A 79 -16.67 21.57 -5.82
CA TYR A 79 -16.32 20.42 -6.66
C TYR A 79 -15.62 20.85 -7.96
N GLU A 80 -16.08 21.92 -8.59
CA GLU A 80 -15.46 22.49 -9.80
C GLU A 80 -14.08 23.06 -9.52
N GLU A 81 -13.91 23.78 -8.40
CA GLU A 81 -12.60 24.27 -7.94
C GLU A 81 -11.61 23.12 -7.71
N LEU A 82 -12.01 22.10 -6.92
CA LEU A 82 -11.19 20.92 -6.67
C LEU A 82 -10.87 20.16 -7.96
N ARG A 83 -11.81 20.13 -8.92
CA ARG A 83 -11.58 19.49 -10.22
C ARG A 83 -10.53 20.26 -11.02
N MET A 84 -10.62 21.58 -11.08
CA MET A 84 -9.63 22.43 -11.76
C MET A 84 -8.26 22.33 -11.10
N GLU A 85 -8.20 22.33 -9.78
CA GLU A 85 -6.94 22.15 -9.04
C GLU A 85 -6.33 20.78 -9.31
N ASN A 86 -7.11 19.70 -9.29
CA ASN A 86 -6.63 18.36 -9.65
C ASN A 86 -6.12 18.30 -11.09
N GLU A 87 -6.80 18.95 -12.03
CA GLU A 87 -6.36 19.02 -13.41
C GLU A 87 -5.03 19.80 -13.52
N ASN A 88 -4.89 20.92 -12.83
CA ASN A 88 -3.66 21.69 -12.78
C ASN A 88 -2.49 20.90 -12.17
N LEU A 89 -2.71 20.23 -11.04
CA LEU A 89 -1.72 19.36 -10.39
C LEU A 89 -1.30 18.20 -11.29
N THR A 90 -2.23 17.68 -12.10
CA THR A 90 -1.91 16.62 -13.06
C THR A 90 -0.95 17.12 -14.13
N TYR A 91 -1.17 18.32 -14.68
CA TYR A 91 -0.25 18.92 -15.64
C TYR A 91 1.12 19.24 -15.01
N GLU A 92 1.14 19.72 -13.77
CA GLU A 92 2.38 20.03 -13.07
C GLU A 92 3.22 18.76 -12.79
N LEU A 93 2.58 17.67 -12.34
CA LEU A 93 3.24 16.38 -12.14
C LEU A 93 3.80 15.79 -13.44
N GLU A 94 3.06 15.90 -14.54
CA GLU A 94 3.55 15.43 -15.85
C GLU A 94 4.74 16.29 -16.33
N GLY A 95 4.75 17.58 -16.00
CA GLY A 95 5.90 18.47 -16.19
C GLY A 95 7.14 18.00 -15.44
N TYR A 96 7.05 17.81 -14.12
CA TYR A 96 8.18 17.35 -13.31
C TYR A 96 8.69 15.97 -13.74
N LYS A 97 7.79 15.08 -14.14
CA LYS A 97 8.16 13.75 -14.66
C LYS A 97 8.96 13.85 -15.96
N ASN A 98 8.59 14.75 -16.87
CA ASN A 98 9.34 15.00 -18.10
C ASN A 98 10.71 15.62 -17.81
N GLU A 99 10.79 16.60 -16.90
CA GLU A 99 12.06 17.21 -16.49
C GLU A 99 13.00 16.18 -15.85
N ALA A 100 12.49 15.33 -14.95
CA ALA A 100 13.25 14.26 -14.34
C ALA A 100 13.78 13.26 -15.38
N HIS A 101 12.96 12.91 -16.38
CA HIS A 101 13.38 12.05 -17.49
C HIS A 101 14.50 12.67 -18.32
N LEU A 102 14.40 13.97 -18.60
CA LEU A 102 15.44 14.70 -19.33
C LEU A 102 16.75 14.76 -18.53
N ALA A 103 16.68 15.06 -17.24
CA ALA A 103 17.83 15.08 -16.34
C ALA A 103 18.52 13.71 -16.26
N LYS A 104 17.74 12.62 -16.15
CA LYS A 104 18.26 11.25 -16.18
C LYS A 104 18.97 10.93 -17.49
N SER A 105 18.34 11.25 -18.62
CA SER A 105 18.92 11.03 -19.95
C SER A 105 20.23 11.81 -20.14
N GLU A 106 20.30 13.04 -19.62
CA GLU A 106 21.52 13.85 -19.67
C GLU A 106 22.63 13.25 -18.80
N ALA A 107 22.30 12.76 -17.60
CA ALA A 107 23.25 12.10 -16.71
C ALA A 107 23.82 10.82 -17.33
N GLU A 108 22.98 9.98 -17.94
CA GLU A 108 23.41 8.77 -18.67
C GLU A 108 24.36 9.11 -19.82
N ARG A 109 24.04 10.14 -20.61
CA ARG A 109 24.93 10.60 -21.70
C ARG A 109 26.27 11.10 -21.16
N LYS A 110 26.28 11.83 -20.04
CA LYS A 110 27.52 12.29 -19.39
C LYS A 110 28.33 11.10 -18.87
N PHE A 111 27.68 10.10 -18.29
CA PHE A 111 28.31 8.88 -17.80
C PHE A 111 28.95 8.07 -18.94
N GLU A 112 28.26 7.90 -20.07
CA GLU A 112 28.82 7.20 -21.24
C GLU A 112 30.04 7.94 -21.81
N LYS A 113 29.98 9.27 -21.88
CA LYS A 113 31.14 10.09 -22.26
C LYS A 113 32.31 9.91 -21.29
N PHE A 114 32.05 9.89 -19.99
CA PHE A 114 33.08 9.66 -18.98
C PHE A 114 33.70 8.26 -19.12
N LYS A 115 32.89 7.23 -19.32
CA LYS A 115 33.35 5.85 -19.55
C LYS A 115 34.22 5.73 -20.81
N ALA A 116 33.79 6.34 -21.92
CA ALA A 116 34.57 6.37 -23.15
C ALA A 116 35.93 7.07 -22.95
N HIS A 117 35.94 8.21 -22.23
CA HIS A 117 37.17 8.93 -21.90
C HIS A 117 38.12 8.09 -21.04
N PHE A 118 37.58 7.41 -20.01
CA PHE A 118 38.34 6.54 -19.14
C PHE A 118 39.00 5.37 -19.90
N ILE A 119 38.27 4.73 -20.82
CA ILE A 119 38.81 3.65 -21.66
C ILE A 119 39.94 4.17 -22.56
N ALA A 120 39.75 5.34 -23.19
CA ALA A 120 40.75 5.94 -24.06
C ALA A 120 42.04 6.31 -23.29
N GLU A 121 41.91 6.87 -22.08
CA GLU A 121 43.05 7.23 -21.24
C GLU A 121 43.82 6.00 -20.74
N ASN A 122 43.13 4.92 -20.37
CA ASN A 122 43.77 3.69 -19.94
C ASN A 122 44.50 2.99 -21.11
N ALA A 123 43.95 3.04 -22.33
CA ALA A 123 44.59 2.51 -23.53
C ALA A 123 45.90 3.25 -23.88
N LEU A 124 45.95 4.58 -23.70
CA LEU A 124 47.15 5.38 -23.93
C LEU A 124 48.25 5.11 -22.90
N LYS A 125 47.89 4.90 -21.62
CA LYS A 125 48.86 4.58 -20.55
C LYS A 125 49.49 3.20 -20.69
N ASN A 126 48.82 2.25 -21.36
CA ASN A 126 49.33 0.90 -21.59
C ASN A 126 50.38 0.78 -22.72
N ASN A 127 50.68 1.87 -23.44
CA ASN A 127 51.57 1.85 -24.61
C ASN A 127 53.09 1.99 -24.29
N ASN A 128 53.49 1.90 -23.02
CA ASN A 128 54.89 2.00 -22.57
C ASN A 128 55.58 0.64 -22.33
N GLN A 129 54.99 -0.49 -22.75
CA GLN A 129 55.69 -1.78 -22.75
C GLN A 129 56.37 -2.00 -24.12
N THR A 130 57.68 -1.78 -24.14
CA THR A 130 58.59 -2.18 -25.23
C THR A 130 58.59 -3.70 -25.36
N PHE A 131 57.98 -4.22 -26.43
CA PHE A 131 58.07 -5.63 -26.78
C PHE A 131 59.39 -5.92 -27.53
N PRO A 132 60.09 -7.04 -27.24
CA PRO A 132 61.27 -7.46 -27.99
C PRO A 132 60.91 -7.83 -29.44
N PRO A 133 61.84 -7.72 -30.40
CA PRO A 133 61.53 -7.91 -31.82
C PRO A 133 61.17 -9.37 -32.10
N LEU A 134 60.03 -9.59 -32.75
CA LEU A 134 59.55 -10.90 -33.17
C LEU A 134 60.31 -11.41 -34.42
N PRO A 135 60.46 -12.74 -34.58
CA PRO A 135 61.17 -13.35 -35.71
C PRO A 135 60.42 -13.14 -37.05
N PRO A 136 61.11 -13.24 -38.20
CA PRO A 136 60.52 -12.99 -39.51
C PRO A 136 59.49 -14.06 -39.93
N PRO A 137 58.46 -13.69 -40.71
CA PRO A 137 57.30 -14.54 -40.98
C PRO A 137 57.57 -15.60 -42.06
N PRO A 138 57.03 -16.83 -41.93
CA PRO A 138 56.92 -17.76 -43.06
C PRO A 138 55.80 -17.34 -44.00
N LYS A 139 56.03 -17.54 -45.31
CA LYS A 139 55.13 -17.20 -46.42
C LYS A 139 53.81 -17.96 -46.32
N VAL A 140 52.70 -17.21 -46.32
CA VAL A 140 51.33 -17.72 -46.53
C VAL A 140 51.07 -18.04 -48.01
N PRO A 141 50.22 -19.03 -48.29
CA PRO A 141 49.20 -18.86 -49.33
C PRO A 141 47.81 -18.78 -48.69
N ASP A 142 47.25 -17.57 -48.79
CA ASP A 142 45.89 -17.23 -49.17
C ASP A 142 44.77 -18.25 -48.90
N ILE A 143 43.94 -17.98 -47.88
CA ILE A 143 42.48 -18.24 -47.89
C ILE A 143 41.82 -17.14 -47.03
N LEU A 144 41.02 -16.31 -47.68
CA LEU A 144 40.04 -15.39 -47.11
C LEU A 144 39.02 -16.14 -46.25
N GLN A 145 39.05 -15.98 -44.92
CA GLN A 145 37.86 -16.21 -44.07
C GLN A 145 37.72 -15.13 -42.97
N LYS A 146 36.55 -14.49 -43.02
CA LYS A 146 35.94 -13.54 -42.08
C LYS A 146 35.95 -14.10 -40.64
N PRO A 147 36.20 -13.31 -39.58
CA PRO A 147 36.18 -13.82 -38.21
C PRO A 147 34.77 -14.30 -37.83
N MET A 148 34.66 -15.56 -37.39
CA MET A 148 33.47 -16.10 -36.75
C MET A 148 33.25 -15.46 -35.36
N PRO A 149 31.99 -15.31 -34.91
CA PRO A 149 31.68 -14.89 -33.55
C PRO A 149 32.18 -15.92 -32.52
N PRO A 150 32.49 -15.50 -31.28
CA PRO A 150 33.01 -16.37 -30.23
C PRO A 150 32.04 -17.53 -29.92
N PRO A 151 32.56 -18.71 -29.52
CA PRO A 151 31.74 -19.87 -29.20
C PRO A 151 30.81 -19.58 -28.01
N PRO A 152 29.55 -20.05 -28.03
CA PRO A 152 28.67 -19.99 -26.88
C PRO A 152 29.25 -20.84 -25.75
N THR A 153 29.48 -20.23 -24.59
CA THR A 153 29.80 -20.93 -23.35
C THR A 153 28.62 -21.84 -22.97
N PRO A 154 28.81 -23.16 -22.82
CA PRO A 154 27.77 -24.04 -22.31
C PRO A 154 27.78 -23.99 -20.77
N ASP A 155 27.14 -22.98 -20.17
CA ASP A 155 26.90 -22.99 -18.72
C ASP A 155 25.69 -22.14 -18.26
N ASP A 156 24.64 -22.06 -19.07
CA ASP A 156 23.37 -21.41 -18.67
C ASP A 156 22.24 -22.39 -18.31
N ASN A 157 22.48 -23.70 -18.33
CA ASN A 157 21.42 -24.71 -18.15
C ASN A 157 21.65 -25.67 -16.98
N LYS A 158 21.96 -25.13 -15.80
CA LYS A 158 21.77 -25.90 -14.56
C LYS A 158 21.50 -25.01 -13.34
N VAL A 159 20.52 -24.12 -13.44
CA VAL A 159 19.73 -23.82 -12.23
C VAL A 159 18.94 -25.09 -11.93
N VAL A 160 19.45 -25.88 -11.00
CA VAL A 160 18.73 -27.02 -10.41
C VAL A 160 17.51 -26.43 -9.71
N THR A 161 16.39 -26.34 -10.41
CA THR A 161 15.06 -26.09 -9.82
C THR A 161 14.57 -27.39 -9.19
N SER A 162 15.23 -27.82 -8.11
CA SER A 162 14.80 -28.94 -7.28
C SER A 162 13.64 -28.54 -6.36
N GLY A 163 12.60 -27.94 -6.93
CA GLY A 163 11.38 -27.54 -6.24
C GLY A 163 10.13 -28.06 -6.95
N PRO A 164 9.02 -28.29 -6.25
CA PRO A 164 7.75 -28.64 -6.89
C PRO A 164 7.40 -27.58 -7.93
N ALA A 165 7.16 -28.01 -9.17
CA ALA A 165 6.82 -27.10 -10.26
C ALA A 165 5.51 -26.37 -9.93
N VAL A 166 5.58 -25.05 -9.76
CA VAL A 166 4.41 -24.21 -9.52
C VAL A 166 3.55 -24.17 -10.79
N PRO A 167 2.24 -24.45 -10.71
CA PRO A 167 1.36 -24.39 -11.88
C PRO A 167 1.40 -23.00 -12.54
N PRO A 168 1.36 -22.89 -13.89
CA PRO A 168 1.42 -21.60 -14.58
C PRO A 168 0.32 -20.61 -14.15
N SER A 169 -0.86 -21.12 -13.78
CA SER A 169 -1.97 -20.32 -13.25
C SER A 169 -1.64 -19.72 -11.88
N GLU A 170 -1.01 -20.50 -10.99
CA GLU A 170 -0.57 -20.03 -9.69
C GLU A 170 0.59 -19.06 -9.82
N ALA A 171 1.57 -19.37 -10.67
CA ALA A 171 2.72 -18.50 -10.95
C ALA A 171 2.28 -17.10 -11.41
N LYS A 172 1.23 -17.02 -12.25
CA LYS A 172 0.64 -15.75 -12.67
C LYS A 172 -0.01 -14.98 -11.53
N LEU A 173 -0.70 -15.67 -10.61
CA LEU A 173 -1.31 -15.00 -9.46
C LEU A 173 -0.25 -14.51 -8.47
N ILE A 174 0.75 -15.33 -8.20
CA ILE A 174 1.88 -14.98 -7.34
C ILE A 174 2.60 -13.75 -7.89
N SER A 175 2.86 -13.68 -9.20
CA SER A 175 3.53 -12.52 -9.80
C SER A 175 2.71 -11.24 -9.68
N ILE A 176 1.39 -11.31 -9.94
CA ILE A 176 0.49 -10.16 -9.78
C ILE A 176 0.42 -9.70 -8.32
N LEU A 177 0.20 -10.63 -7.38
CA LEU A 177 0.12 -10.33 -5.95
C LEU A 177 1.44 -9.77 -5.41
N THR A 178 2.57 -10.32 -5.86
CA THR A 178 3.91 -9.84 -5.51
C THR A 178 4.12 -8.41 -6.01
N ALA A 179 3.85 -8.14 -7.28
CA ALA A 179 4.01 -6.81 -7.87
C ALA A 179 3.14 -5.76 -7.16
N PHE A 180 1.91 -6.13 -6.81
CA PHE A 180 1.02 -5.26 -6.04
C PHE A 180 1.56 -5.01 -4.63
N LEU A 181 1.83 -6.07 -3.86
CA LEU A 181 2.25 -5.93 -2.47
C LEU A 181 3.62 -5.25 -2.32
N MET A 182 4.48 -5.32 -3.33
CA MET A 182 5.77 -4.63 -3.36
C MET A 182 5.64 -3.11 -3.31
N VAL A 183 4.55 -2.54 -3.86
CA VAL A 183 4.26 -1.09 -3.77
C VAL A 183 3.39 -0.72 -2.56
N HIS A 184 3.00 -1.71 -1.72
CA HIS A 184 2.18 -1.52 -0.52
C HIS A 184 2.94 -1.94 0.75
N PRO A 185 3.86 -1.11 1.29
CA PRO A 185 4.69 -1.46 2.44
C PRO A 185 3.90 -1.69 3.74
N LEU A 186 2.68 -1.15 3.85
CA LEU A 186 1.77 -1.37 4.99
C LEU A 186 0.82 -2.58 4.78
N GLY A 187 0.92 -3.23 3.62
CA GLY A 187 0.06 -4.33 3.23
C GLY A 187 -1.35 -3.92 2.83
N ALA A 188 -2.12 -4.90 2.39
CA ALA A 188 -3.48 -4.72 1.90
C ALA A 188 -4.43 -5.79 2.46
N SER A 189 -5.71 -5.42 2.61
CA SER A 189 -6.76 -6.36 2.94
C SER A 189 -7.01 -7.33 1.80
N LEU A 190 -7.45 -8.54 2.13
CA LEU A 190 -7.75 -9.58 1.15
C LEU A 190 -8.78 -9.13 0.09
N ASP A 191 -9.84 -8.44 0.50
CA ASP A 191 -10.85 -7.92 -0.43
C ASP A 191 -10.26 -6.96 -1.48
N TYR A 192 -9.25 -6.18 -1.08
CA TYR A 192 -8.59 -5.25 -1.98
C TYR A 192 -7.68 -5.99 -2.96
N LEU A 193 -6.93 -6.98 -2.47
CA LEU A 193 -6.12 -7.86 -3.33
C LEU A 193 -6.99 -8.57 -4.36
N VAL A 194 -8.11 -9.15 -3.95
CA VAL A 194 -9.05 -9.84 -4.85
C VAL A 194 -9.61 -8.86 -5.89
N SER A 195 -9.97 -7.64 -5.47
CA SER A 195 -10.45 -6.60 -6.39
C SER A 195 -9.39 -6.20 -7.42
N TYR A 196 -8.13 -6.04 -6.98
CA TYR A 196 -7.02 -5.74 -7.86
C TYR A 196 -6.73 -6.88 -8.85
N VAL A 197 -6.65 -8.12 -8.37
CA VAL A 197 -6.40 -9.30 -9.22
C VAL A 197 -7.51 -9.48 -10.24
N ARG A 198 -8.76 -9.20 -9.89
CA ARG A 198 -9.91 -9.26 -10.81
C ARG A 198 -9.83 -8.24 -11.94
N SER A 199 -9.18 -7.10 -11.74
CA SER A 199 -8.96 -6.11 -12.82
C SER A 199 -8.12 -6.67 -13.98
N MET A 200 -7.24 -7.65 -13.71
CA MET A 200 -6.40 -8.31 -14.72
C MET A 200 -6.86 -9.74 -15.05
N THR A 201 -7.52 -10.41 -14.11
CA THR A 201 -7.97 -11.80 -14.21
C THR A 201 -9.38 -11.95 -13.63
N PRO A 202 -10.44 -11.68 -14.42
CA PRO A 202 -11.80 -11.58 -13.90
C PRO A 202 -12.36 -12.89 -13.31
N ASN A 203 -11.80 -14.04 -13.71
CA ASN A 203 -12.26 -15.37 -13.28
C ASN A 203 -11.69 -15.80 -11.91
N VAL A 204 -10.95 -14.92 -11.23
CA VAL A 204 -10.39 -15.22 -9.91
C VAL A 204 -11.44 -15.14 -8.81
N THR A 205 -11.47 -16.20 -8.00
CA THR A 205 -12.30 -16.26 -6.80
C THR A 205 -11.54 -15.75 -5.58
N HIS A 206 -12.28 -15.28 -4.58
CA HIS A 206 -11.72 -14.85 -3.31
C HIS A 206 -10.95 -15.99 -2.61
N GLY A 207 -11.48 -17.23 -2.67
CA GLY A 207 -10.82 -18.41 -2.12
C GLY A 207 -9.48 -18.71 -2.79
N THR A 208 -9.40 -18.63 -4.12
CA THR A 208 -8.14 -18.88 -4.84
C THR A 208 -7.03 -17.92 -4.44
N VAL A 209 -7.34 -16.63 -4.24
CA VAL A 209 -6.34 -15.65 -3.78
C VAL A 209 -5.89 -15.96 -2.35
N LEU A 210 -6.83 -16.29 -1.47
CA LEU A 210 -6.53 -16.66 -0.09
C LEU A 210 -5.65 -17.92 -0.03
N ASP A 211 -6.00 -18.95 -0.79
CA ASP A 211 -5.24 -20.21 -0.85
C ASP A 211 -3.80 -19.95 -1.31
N ILE A 212 -3.59 -19.11 -2.33
CA ILE A 212 -2.24 -18.74 -2.78
C ILE A 212 -1.47 -17.98 -1.69
N LEU A 213 -2.10 -16.99 -1.07
CA LEU A 213 -1.47 -16.20 0.00
C LEU A 213 -1.09 -17.08 1.21
N GLN A 214 -1.90 -18.09 1.53
CA GLN A 214 -1.62 -19.04 2.62
C GLN A 214 -0.62 -20.13 2.23
N LYS A 215 -0.61 -20.56 0.96
CA LYS A 215 0.26 -21.62 0.44
C LYS A 215 1.72 -21.18 0.33
N TYR A 216 1.96 -19.92 -0.01
CA TYR A 216 3.31 -19.34 -0.16
C TYR A 216 3.62 -18.36 0.99
N SER A 217 3.66 -18.90 2.21
CA SER A 217 3.90 -18.12 3.44
C SER A 217 5.33 -17.57 3.59
N ASP A 218 6.26 -18.11 2.80
CA ASP A 218 7.62 -17.60 2.62
C ASP A 218 7.66 -16.30 1.82
N VAL A 219 6.65 -16.07 0.97
CA VAL A 219 6.53 -14.90 0.10
C VAL A 219 5.53 -13.88 0.66
N PHE A 220 4.43 -14.36 1.26
CA PHE A 220 3.33 -13.52 1.73
C PHE A 220 3.05 -13.73 3.21
N LEU A 221 3.00 -12.64 3.97
CA LEU A 221 2.74 -12.66 5.41
C LEU A 221 1.43 -11.95 5.73
N CYS A 222 0.55 -12.62 6.48
CA CYS A 222 -0.64 -12.00 7.07
C CYS A 222 -0.28 -11.39 8.43
N GLN A 223 -0.26 -10.06 8.49
CA GLN A 223 -0.10 -9.33 9.73
C GLN A 223 -1.48 -8.99 10.31
N THR A 224 -1.70 -9.39 11.57
CA THR A 224 -2.88 -8.98 12.33
C THR A 224 -2.49 -7.77 13.17
N ARG A 225 -3.11 -6.62 12.92
CA ARG A 225 -2.85 -5.37 13.67
C ARG A 225 -4.14 -4.90 14.34
N GLY A 226 -4.04 -4.28 15.52
CA GLY A 226 -5.17 -3.74 16.28
C GLY A 226 -5.59 -4.59 17.49
N VAL A 227 -6.58 -4.10 18.25
CA VAL A 227 -7.10 -4.78 19.46
C VAL A 227 -8.64 -4.71 19.47
N GLY A 228 -9.29 -5.86 19.65
CA GLY A 228 -10.75 -5.93 19.74
C GLY A 228 -11.45 -5.59 18.43
N ALA A 229 -12.29 -4.55 18.43
CA ALA A 229 -13.11 -4.17 17.28
C ALA A 229 -12.34 -3.54 16.10
N THR A 230 -11.06 -3.19 16.29
CA THR A 230 -10.17 -2.62 15.27
C THR A 230 -9.13 -3.61 14.76
N ILE A 231 -9.35 -4.93 14.95
CA ILE A 231 -8.47 -5.95 14.36
C ILE A 231 -8.61 -5.94 12.85
N GLU A 232 -7.48 -5.71 12.16
CA GLU A 232 -7.37 -5.76 10.71
C GLU A 232 -6.35 -6.83 10.29
N HIS A 233 -6.71 -7.60 9.25
CA HIS A 233 -5.82 -8.55 8.61
C HIS A 233 -5.26 -7.93 7.33
N ARG A 234 -3.95 -7.69 7.29
CA ARG A 234 -3.25 -7.12 6.13
C ARG A 234 -2.18 -8.07 5.64
N TRP A 235 -2.20 -8.35 4.34
CA TRP A 235 -1.19 -9.15 3.67
C TRP A 235 -0.04 -8.27 3.19
N THR A 236 1.19 -8.71 3.39
CA THR A 236 2.43 -8.02 3.04
C THR A 236 3.35 -8.95 2.26
N TYR A 237 4.19 -8.39 1.38
CA TYR A 237 5.24 -9.14 0.69
C TYR A 237 6.52 -9.13 1.53
N VAL A 238 7.11 -10.30 1.70
CA VAL A 238 8.36 -10.47 2.46
C VAL A 238 9.54 -10.15 1.54
N THR A 239 10.24 -9.05 1.80
CA THR A 239 11.51 -8.73 1.13
C THR A 239 12.70 -9.35 1.88
N PHE A 240 13.83 -9.49 1.19
CA PHE A 240 15.04 -10.16 1.69
C PHE A 240 15.59 -9.62 3.03
N ASP A 241 15.28 -8.37 3.39
CA ASP A 241 15.75 -7.77 4.64
C ASP A 241 15.05 -8.34 5.88
N ILE A 242 13.79 -8.80 5.74
CA ILE A 242 13.03 -9.40 6.86
C ILE A 242 13.55 -10.82 7.15
N ILE A 243 13.96 -11.55 6.11
CA ILE A 243 14.43 -12.95 6.18
C ILE A 243 15.73 -13.08 7.00
N LYS A 244 16.57 -12.04 7.07
CA LYS A 244 17.79 -12.05 7.88
C LYS A 244 17.55 -12.00 9.39
N THR A 245 16.37 -11.58 9.84
CA THR A 245 16.08 -11.39 11.28
C THR A 245 15.81 -12.71 12.00
N GLU A 246 15.53 -13.81 11.28
CA GLU A 246 15.27 -15.13 11.88
C GLU A 246 16.51 -16.06 11.93
N ILE A 247 17.71 -15.58 11.57
CA ILE A 247 18.96 -16.38 11.61
C ILE A 247 19.99 -15.80 12.61
N ILE A 248 19.54 -15.31 13.77
CA ILE A 248 20.44 -14.98 14.89
C ILE A 248 19.98 -15.69 16.16
#